data_AF-X1MIN1-F1
#
_entry.id   AF-X1MIN1-F1
#
_cell.length_a   1.000
_cell.length_b   1.000
_cell.length_c   1.000
_cell.angle_alpha   90.00
_cell.angle_beta   90.00
_cell.angle_gamma   90.00
#
_symmetry.space_group_name_H-M   'P 1'
#
loop_
_entity.id
_entity.type
_entity.pdbx_description
1 polymer ?
#
loop_
_entity_poly.entity_id
_entity_poly.type
_entity_poly.pdbx_seq_one_letter_code
_entity_poly.pdbx_strand_id
1 'polypeptide(L)'
;WGPENYTLTFTKFFNPCLFTPRCGGEIWFDRTHNIVFDTLVTTGILGLLTYLGLFFSLFFVLGKRYLKEKSIDFWDFSVFIALPVAYFIQNLTVFDMVASLMMFILILVFGGFLANLGREKERRERFIPKHKTMGIILFLIFLFTFSRFIIQPFRTDTFVIKALSNPQQRIEFYRKTLETSPMGKYQIREFFAQQSQSIIQNNIQKIPKEDIEKELDFLITELEK
;
A
#
# COMPACT_ATOMS: atom_id res chain seq x y z
N TRP A 1 5.40 15.70 -14.87
CA TRP A 1 3.95 15.80 -14.63
C TRP A 1 3.59 15.86 -13.15
N GLY A 2 4.54 15.56 -12.26
CA GLY A 2 4.31 15.47 -10.82
C GLY A 2 4.02 14.01 -10.41
N PRO A 3 4.31 13.64 -9.15
CA PRO A 3 3.83 12.38 -8.57
C PRO A 3 2.30 12.29 -8.63
N GLU A 4 1.76 11.08 -8.74
CA GLU A 4 0.30 10.81 -8.77
C GLU A 4 -0.50 11.54 -9.87
N ASN A 5 0.19 12.06 -10.91
CA ASN A 5 -0.42 12.81 -12.01
C ASN A 5 -0.26 12.10 -13.37
N TYR A 6 -0.17 10.75 -13.34
CA TYR A 6 0.04 9.97 -14.56
C TYR A 6 -1.07 10.18 -15.59
N THR A 7 -2.33 10.28 -15.15
CA THR A 7 -3.50 10.50 -16.01
C THR A 7 -3.35 11.72 -16.93
N LEU A 8 -2.73 12.81 -16.44
CA LEU A 8 -2.49 14.00 -17.25
C LEU A 8 -1.56 13.72 -18.43
N THR A 9 -0.50 12.95 -18.17
CA THR A 9 0.46 12.53 -19.20
C THR A 9 -0.21 11.60 -20.20
N PHE A 10 -0.91 10.59 -19.69
CA PHE A 10 -1.58 9.60 -20.51
C PHE A 10 -2.60 10.26 -21.44
N THR A 11 -3.41 11.19 -20.92
CA THR A 11 -4.42 11.91 -21.70
C THR A 11 -3.77 12.76 -22.79
N LYS A 12 -2.64 13.42 -22.50
CA LYS A 12 -1.94 14.24 -23.49
C LYS A 12 -1.34 13.43 -24.65
N PHE A 13 -0.82 12.25 -24.36
CA PHE A 13 -0.18 11.36 -25.35
C PHE A 13 -1.05 10.16 -25.69
N PHE A 14 -2.37 10.29 -25.51
CA PHE A 14 -3.31 9.20 -25.69
C PHE A 14 -3.29 8.69 -27.13
N ASN A 15 -3.18 7.36 -27.29
CA ASN A 15 -3.22 6.70 -28.58
C ASN A 15 -4.56 5.94 -28.74
N PRO A 16 -5.48 6.40 -29.61
CA PRO A 16 -6.75 5.73 -29.86
C PRO A 16 -6.63 4.28 -30.32
N CYS A 17 -5.48 3.87 -30.87
CA CYS A 17 -5.25 2.50 -31.28
C CYS A 17 -5.36 1.52 -30.10
N LEU A 18 -5.04 1.94 -28.86
CA LEU A 18 -4.96 1.05 -27.69
C LEU A 18 -6.25 0.23 -27.47
N PHE A 19 -7.42 0.81 -27.76
CA PHE A 19 -8.72 0.14 -27.66
C PHE A 19 -9.02 -0.84 -28.80
N THR A 20 -8.19 -0.87 -29.84
CA THR A 20 -8.38 -1.76 -31.00
C THR A 20 -7.63 -3.08 -30.80
N PRO A 21 -8.14 -4.21 -31.32
CA PRO A 21 -7.45 -5.51 -31.24
C PRO A 21 -6.04 -5.50 -31.82
N ARG A 22 -5.76 -4.60 -32.77
CA ARG A 22 -4.44 -4.45 -33.40
C ARG A 22 -3.36 -3.97 -32.41
N CYS A 23 -3.75 -3.24 -31.37
CA CYS A 23 -2.83 -2.68 -30.36
C CYS A 23 -3.09 -3.25 -28.95
N GLY A 24 -3.79 -4.38 -28.83
CA GLY A 24 -4.02 -5.09 -27.57
C GLY A 24 -5.45 -5.03 -27.03
N GLY A 25 -6.27 -4.07 -27.47
CA GLY A 25 -7.65 -3.92 -26.98
C GLY A 25 -7.72 -3.55 -25.49
N GLU A 26 -6.70 -2.87 -24.98
CA GLU A 26 -6.63 -2.49 -23.57
C GLU A 26 -7.66 -1.39 -23.28
N ILE A 27 -8.41 -1.58 -22.20
CA ILE A 27 -9.47 -0.67 -21.76
C ILE A 27 -9.15 0.01 -20.43
N TRP A 28 -8.17 -0.53 -19.68
CA TRP A 28 -7.74 -0.01 -18.39
C TRP A 28 -6.27 0.38 -18.45
N PHE A 29 -6.00 1.64 -18.11
CA PHE A 29 -4.65 2.18 -18.09
C PHE A 29 -4.35 2.73 -16.71
N ASP A 30 -3.21 2.33 -16.19
CA ASP A 30 -2.64 2.85 -14.96
C ASP A 30 -1.22 3.34 -15.24
N ARG A 31 -0.57 3.88 -14.22
CA ARG A 31 0.85 4.25 -14.22
C ARG A 31 1.75 3.11 -14.68
N THR A 32 2.98 3.48 -15.03
CA THR A 32 3.92 2.53 -15.64
C THR A 32 4.33 1.47 -14.62
N HIS A 33 4.22 0.19 -14.98
CA HIS A 33 4.62 -0.96 -14.16
C HIS A 33 6.14 -1.18 -14.16
N ASN A 34 6.89 -0.08 -14.03
CA ASN A 34 8.34 -0.05 -13.96
C ASN A 34 8.76 1.29 -13.34
N ILE A 35 9.39 1.25 -12.18
CA ILE A 35 9.71 2.44 -11.40
C ILE A 35 10.64 3.41 -12.13
N VAL A 36 11.51 2.93 -13.04
CA VAL A 36 12.42 3.78 -13.80
C VAL A 36 11.63 4.66 -14.76
N PHE A 37 10.73 4.05 -15.54
CA PHE A 37 9.88 4.78 -16.47
C PHE A 37 8.84 5.64 -15.74
N ASP A 38 8.25 5.13 -14.66
CA ASP A 38 7.30 5.87 -13.82
C ASP A 38 7.95 7.14 -13.24
N THR A 39 9.14 7.00 -12.66
CA THR A 39 9.90 8.14 -12.10
C THR A 39 10.30 9.13 -13.19
N LEU A 40 10.75 8.65 -14.35
CA LEU A 40 11.11 9.52 -15.49
C LEU A 40 9.92 10.31 -16.00
N VAL A 41 8.75 9.69 -16.15
CA VAL A 41 7.55 10.36 -16.63
C VAL A 41 7.06 11.38 -15.59
N THR A 42 6.98 10.97 -14.33
CA THR A 42 6.42 11.81 -13.26
C THR A 42 7.34 12.98 -12.90
N THR A 43 8.62 12.70 -12.65
CA THR A 43 9.60 13.63 -12.05
C THR A 43 10.79 13.98 -12.95
N GLY A 44 10.93 13.34 -14.11
CA GLY A 44 12.01 13.59 -15.05
C GLY A 44 13.35 12.98 -14.62
N ILE A 45 14.41 13.32 -15.37
CA ILE A 45 15.75 12.78 -15.14
C ILE A 45 16.30 13.16 -13.76
N LEU A 46 16.00 14.36 -13.25
CA LEU A 46 16.46 14.81 -11.94
C LEU A 46 15.87 13.95 -10.80
N GLY A 47 14.58 13.61 -10.88
CA GLY A 47 13.96 12.73 -9.91
C GLY A 47 14.50 11.31 -9.98
N LEU A 48 14.73 10.77 -11.20
CA LEU A 48 15.36 9.46 -11.35
C LEU A 48 16.77 9.43 -10.75
N LEU A 49 17.60 10.44 -11.02
CA LEU A 49 18.96 10.53 -10.47
C LEU A 49 18.94 10.66 -8.95
N THR A 50 17.98 11.40 -8.39
CA THR A 50 17.80 11.51 -6.94
C THR A 50 17.41 10.16 -6.33
N TYR A 51 16.45 9.46 -6.95
CA TYR A 51 16.01 8.12 -6.54
C TYR A 51 17.17 7.12 -6.54
N LEU A 52 17.91 7.00 -7.65
CA LEU A 52 19.09 6.14 -7.73
C LEU A 52 20.21 6.57 -6.77
N GLY A 53 20.33 7.87 -6.53
CA GLY A 53 21.25 8.46 -5.56
C GLY A 53 21.01 7.95 -4.14
N LEU A 54 19.76 7.67 -3.75
CA LEU A 54 19.46 7.07 -2.44
C LEU A 54 20.09 5.68 -2.30
N PHE A 55 19.91 4.80 -3.28
CA PHE A 55 20.54 3.47 -3.30
C PHE A 55 22.06 3.59 -3.28
N PHE A 56 22.61 4.43 -4.17
CA PHE A 56 24.05 4.61 -4.27
C PHE A 56 24.66 5.12 -2.95
N SER A 57 24.02 6.10 -2.31
CA SER A 57 24.49 6.65 -1.03
C SER A 57 24.53 5.60 0.07
N LEU A 58 23.48 4.77 0.18
CA LEU A 58 23.41 3.68 1.15
C LEU A 58 24.52 2.66 0.90
N PHE A 59 24.65 2.19 -0.35
CA PHE A 59 25.64 1.18 -0.73
C PHE A 59 27.07 1.69 -0.56
N PHE A 60 27.31 2.96 -0.90
CA PHE A 60 28.62 3.58 -0.73
C PHE A 60 29.02 3.67 0.74
N VAL A 61 28.11 4.15 1.60
CA VAL A 61 28.38 4.31 3.03
C VAL A 61 28.59 2.95 3.69
N LEU A 62 27.70 1.98 3.47
CA LEU A 62 27.84 0.62 4.03
C LEU A 62 29.05 -0.11 3.47
N GLY A 63 29.32 0.00 2.17
CA GLY A 63 30.50 -0.58 1.53
C GLY A 63 31.81 -0.03 2.11
N LYS A 64 31.88 1.28 2.40
CA LYS A 64 33.02 1.88 3.11
C LYS A 64 33.16 1.29 4.51
N ARG A 65 32.06 1.20 5.28
CA ARG A 65 32.07 0.67 6.66
C ARG A 65 32.48 -0.79 6.75
N TYR A 66 32.07 -1.61 5.79
CA TYR A 66 32.39 -3.05 5.72
C TYR A 66 33.80 -3.29 5.16
N LEU A 67 34.10 -2.79 3.96
CA LEU A 67 35.34 -3.13 3.24
C LEU A 67 36.58 -2.40 3.75
N LYS A 68 36.44 -1.13 4.13
CA LYS A 68 37.59 -0.30 4.56
C LYS A 68 37.73 -0.26 6.07
N GLU A 69 36.64 0.00 6.77
CA GLU A 69 36.67 0.25 8.22
C GLU A 69 36.46 -1.02 9.07
N LYS A 70 35.95 -2.11 8.46
CA LYS A 70 35.60 -3.38 9.14
C LYS A 70 34.79 -3.18 10.42
N SER A 71 33.88 -2.20 10.36
CA SER A 71 33.12 -1.69 11.53
C SER A 71 31.72 -2.28 11.65
N ILE A 72 31.24 -2.92 10.58
CA ILE A 72 29.98 -3.66 10.52
C ILE A 72 30.28 -5.11 10.13
N ASP A 73 29.46 -6.04 10.60
CA ASP A 73 29.64 -7.44 10.28
C ASP A 73 29.12 -7.79 8.87
N PHE A 74 29.36 -9.03 8.44
CA PHE A 74 28.93 -9.49 7.12
C PHE A 74 27.40 -9.56 6.99
N TRP A 75 26.69 -9.95 8.05
CA TRP A 75 25.25 -10.17 7.99
C TRP A 75 24.48 -8.86 7.91
N ASP A 76 24.84 -7.90 8.76
CA ASP A 76 24.35 -6.52 8.74
C ASP A 76 24.62 -5.90 7.37
N PHE A 77 25.86 -6.00 6.86
CA PHE A 77 26.17 -5.49 5.52
C PHE A 77 25.30 -6.17 4.44
N SER A 78 25.22 -7.50 4.45
CA SER A 78 24.54 -8.26 3.40
C SER A 78 23.04 -8.01 3.37
N VAL A 79 22.38 -7.95 4.53
CA VAL A 79 20.93 -7.68 4.62
C VAL A 79 20.61 -6.28 4.09
N PHE A 80 21.38 -5.27 4.48
CA PHE A 80 21.14 -3.89 4.06
C PHE A 80 21.60 -3.57 2.63
N ILE A 81 22.29 -4.50 1.95
CA ILE A 81 22.50 -4.46 0.50
C ILE A 81 21.41 -5.24 -0.24
N ALA A 82 21.10 -6.46 0.21
CA ALA A 82 20.18 -7.36 -0.47
C ALA A 82 18.75 -6.83 -0.48
N LEU A 83 18.26 -6.25 0.62
CA LEU A 83 16.88 -5.75 0.71
C LEU A 83 16.59 -4.61 -0.27
N PRO A 84 17.40 -3.53 -0.37
CA PRO A 84 17.21 -2.50 -1.40
C PRO A 84 17.34 -3.04 -2.83
N VAL A 85 18.26 -3.97 -3.08
CA VAL A 85 18.41 -4.58 -4.41
C VAL A 85 17.15 -5.37 -4.78
N ALA A 86 16.64 -6.20 -3.87
CA ALA A 86 15.41 -6.94 -4.07
C ALA A 86 14.21 -6.00 -4.31
N TYR A 87 14.09 -4.94 -3.51
CA TYR A 87 13.09 -3.89 -3.69
C TYR A 87 13.17 -3.24 -5.08
N PHE A 88 14.36 -2.85 -5.53
CA PHE A 88 14.54 -2.22 -6.83
C PHE A 88 14.20 -3.19 -7.97
N ILE A 89 14.65 -4.45 -7.89
CA ILE A 89 14.35 -5.48 -8.90
C ILE A 89 12.84 -5.75 -8.98
N GLN A 90 12.18 -5.90 -7.84
CA GLN A 90 10.72 -6.05 -7.77
C GLN A 90 10.06 -4.88 -8.52
N ASN A 91 10.47 -3.65 -8.21
CA ASN A 91 9.95 -2.42 -8.79
C ASN A 91 10.31 -2.21 -10.28
N LEU A 92 11.04 -3.13 -10.93
CA LEU A 92 11.16 -3.13 -12.40
C LEU A 92 9.92 -3.70 -13.09
N THR A 93 9.10 -4.46 -12.36
CA THR A 93 7.88 -5.11 -12.87
C THR A 93 6.60 -4.59 -12.23
N VAL A 94 6.74 -3.78 -11.18
CA VAL A 94 5.64 -3.10 -10.49
C VAL A 94 6.04 -1.65 -10.23
N PHE A 95 5.13 -0.90 -9.62
CA PHE A 95 5.36 0.47 -9.23
C PHE A 95 5.28 0.61 -7.71
N ASP A 96 5.81 1.71 -7.18
CA ASP A 96 5.84 1.92 -5.74
C ASP A 96 4.47 2.33 -5.17
N MET A 97 4.13 1.72 -4.05
CA MET A 97 2.98 2.07 -3.22
C MET A 97 3.47 2.70 -1.92
N VAL A 98 2.58 3.39 -1.20
CA VAL A 98 2.90 4.00 0.11
C VAL A 98 3.50 2.96 1.07
N ALA A 99 3.00 1.73 1.06
CA ALA A 99 3.51 0.66 1.91
C ALA A 99 4.95 0.24 1.53
N SER A 100 5.24 0.03 0.25
CA SER A 100 6.59 -0.37 -0.20
C SER A 100 7.60 0.77 0.02
N LEU A 101 7.20 2.01 -0.28
CA LEU A 101 8.02 3.20 -0.05
C LEU A 101 8.35 3.38 1.44
N MET A 102 7.38 3.16 2.33
CA MET A 102 7.62 3.24 3.78
C MET A 102 8.65 2.21 4.24
N MET A 103 8.57 0.98 3.73
CA MET A 103 9.58 -0.06 4.02
C MET A 103 10.96 0.32 3.49
N PHE A 104 11.04 0.89 2.28
CA PHE A 104 12.31 1.38 1.71
C PHE A 104 12.93 2.50 2.55
N ILE A 105 12.14 3.47 3.01
CA ILE A 105 12.60 4.54 3.90
C ILE A 105 13.13 3.96 5.21
N LEU A 106 12.44 2.98 5.81
CA LEU A 106 12.93 2.31 7.02
C LEU A 106 14.28 1.64 6.77
N ILE A 107 14.46 0.94 5.65
CA ILE A 107 15.75 0.33 5.29
C ILE A 107 16.86 1.39 5.17
N LEU A 108 16.59 2.52 4.52
CA LEU A 108 17.55 3.63 4.42
C LEU A 108 17.92 4.19 5.79
N VAL A 109 16.93 4.44 6.66
CA VAL A 109 17.15 5.00 8.00
C VAL A 109 17.93 4.04 8.88
N PHE A 110 17.53 2.76 8.93
CA PHE A 110 18.25 1.75 9.72
C PHE A 110 19.66 1.49 9.17
N GLY A 111 19.84 1.47 7.85
CA GLY A 111 21.16 1.36 7.23
C GLY A 111 22.06 2.56 7.55
N GLY A 112 21.49 3.77 7.55
CA GLY A 112 22.17 4.99 8.00
C GLY A 112 22.53 4.97 9.49
N PHE A 113 21.64 4.43 10.34
CA PHE A 113 21.90 4.24 11.76
C PHE A 113 23.04 3.24 12.00
N LEU A 114 22.99 2.08 11.35
CA LEU A 114 24.04 1.05 11.40
C LEU A 114 25.39 1.62 10.95
N ALA A 115 25.39 2.42 9.88
CA ALA A 115 26.57 3.10 9.40
C ALA A 115 27.12 4.15 10.38
N ASN A 116 26.39 4.56 11.41
CA ASN A 116 26.86 5.51 12.43
C ASN A 116 27.23 4.85 13.76
N LEU A 117 26.85 3.59 14.00
CA LEU A 117 27.12 2.87 15.26
C LEU A 117 28.61 2.88 15.67
N GLY A 118 29.53 2.80 14.70
CA GLY A 118 30.97 2.82 14.94
C GLY A 118 31.53 4.16 15.43
N ARG A 119 30.75 5.26 15.35
CA ARG A 119 31.16 6.61 15.83
C ARG A 119 30.75 6.86 17.28
N GLU A 120 29.74 6.18 17.81
CA GLU A 120 29.15 6.45 19.13
C GLU A 120 29.58 5.46 20.23
N LYS A 121 30.84 4.97 20.19
CA LYS A 121 31.34 4.07 21.25
C LYS A 121 31.35 4.71 22.66
N GLU A 122 31.21 6.03 22.79
CA GLU A 122 31.38 6.73 24.08
C GLU A 122 30.10 7.14 24.81
N ARG A 123 28.89 6.90 24.27
CA ARG A 123 27.67 7.37 24.94
C ARG A 123 26.56 6.32 25.03
N ARG A 124 26.88 5.16 25.62
CA ARG A 124 25.84 4.26 26.15
C ARG A 124 25.31 4.79 27.47
N GLU A 125 24.54 5.88 27.44
CA GLU A 125 23.59 6.12 28.51
C GLU A 125 22.59 4.98 28.49
N ARG A 126 22.53 4.15 29.54
CA ARG A 126 21.50 3.13 29.65
C ARG A 126 20.16 3.86 29.63
N PHE A 127 19.37 3.68 28.58
CA PHE A 127 18.00 4.13 28.53
C PHE A 127 17.21 3.32 29.58
N ILE A 128 17.21 3.81 30.82
CA ILE A 128 16.36 3.28 31.87
C ILE A 128 15.06 4.08 31.75
N PRO A 129 13.95 3.47 31.31
CA PRO A 129 12.67 4.17 31.27
C PRO A 129 12.31 4.57 32.71
N LYS A 130 12.55 5.85 33.06
CA LYS A 130 12.28 6.40 34.39
C LYS A 130 10.79 6.39 34.73
N HIS A 131 9.92 6.28 33.72
CA HIS A 131 8.47 6.37 33.86
C HIS A 131 7.81 5.09 33.35
N LYS A 132 7.63 4.10 34.24
CA LYS A 132 6.84 2.89 33.95
C LYS A 132 5.42 3.22 33.44
N THR A 133 4.88 4.36 33.86
CA THR A 133 3.60 4.92 33.38
C THR A 133 3.62 5.21 31.88
N MET A 134 4.74 5.69 31.32
CA MET A 134 4.86 5.93 29.88
C MET A 134 4.77 4.63 29.08
N GLY A 135 5.40 3.56 29.57
CA GLY A 135 5.29 2.24 28.94
C GLY A 135 3.85 1.72 28.90
N ILE A 136 3.11 1.92 30.00
CA ILE A 136 1.68 1.56 30.07
C ILE A 136 0.85 2.40 29.10
N ILE A 137 1.07 3.72 29.04
CA ILE A 137 0.35 4.62 28.12
C ILE A 137 0.61 4.20 26.67
N LEU A 138 1.88 3.97 26.29
CA LEU A 138 2.24 3.53 24.95
C LEU A 138 1.62 2.16 24.62
N PHE A 139 1.58 1.25 25.59
CA PHE A 139 0.95 -0.05 25.40
C PHE A 139 -0.56 0.06 25.20
N LEU A 140 -1.25 0.93 25.96
CA LEU A 140 -2.68 1.18 25.78
C LEU A 140 -2.98 1.85 24.44
N ILE A 141 -2.15 2.82 24.03
CA ILE A 141 -2.23 3.43 22.69
C ILE A 141 -2.05 2.35 21.63
N PHE A 142 -1.04 1.49 21.76
CA PHE A 142 -0.80 0.37 20.85
C PHE A 142 -2.01 -0.57 20.79
N LEU A 143 -2.59 -0.98 21.92
CA LEU A 143 -3.77 -1.84 21.92
C LEU A 143 -4.98 -1.17 21.24
N PHE A 144 -5.17 0.12 21.48
CA PHE A 144 -6.23 0.89 20.83
C PHE A 144 -6.01 0.98 19.32
N THR A 145 -4.81 1.36 18.87
CA THR A 145 -4.50 1.48 17.43
C THR A 145 -4.53 0.12 16.75
N PHE A 146 -3.96 -0.92 17.36
CA PHE A 146 -3.98 -2.28 16.84
C PHE A 146 -5.41 -2.81 16.70
N SER A 147 -6.27 -2.57 17.69
CA SER A 147 -7.69 -2.93 17.61
C SER A 147 -8.42 -2.21 16.47
N ARG A 148 -8.22 -0.89 16.33
CA ARG A 148 -8.94 -0.07 15.36
C ARG A 148 -8.43 -0.18 13.93
N PHE A 149 -7.12 -0.33 13.73
CA PHE A 149 -6.50 -0.29 12.41
C PHE A 149 -6.05 -1.66 11.89
N ILE A 150 -6.05 -2.71 12.73
CA ILE A 150 -5.71 -4.07 12.30
C ILE A 150 -6.89 -5.02 12.52
N ILE A 151 -7.39 -5.15 13.75
CA ILE A 151 -8.41 -6.15 14.07
C ILE A 151 -9.76 -5.82 13.41
N GLN A 152 -10.20 -4.56 13.46
CA GLN A 152 -11.47 -4.17 12.86
C GLN A 152 -11.49 -4.29 11.33
N PRO A 153 -10.50 -3.77 10.58
CA PRO A 153 -10.40 -4.01 9.13
C PRO A 153 -10.38 -5.50 8.77
N PHE A 154 -9.62 -6.32 9.50
CA PHE A 154 -9.62 -7.78 9.28
C PHE A 154 -11.02 -8.41 9.43
N ARG A 155 -11.81 -7.97 10.42
CA ARG A 155 -13.19 -8.43 10.60
C ARG A 155 -14.11 -7.92 9.48
N THR A 156 -13.95 -6.66 9.07
CA THR A 156 -14.63 -6.06 7.92
C THR A 156 -14.41 -6.89 6.67
N ASP A 157 -13.17 -7.24 6.34
CA ASP A 157 -12.83 -8.07 5.17
C ASP A 157 -13.46 -9.46 5.25
N THR A 158 -13.48 -10.05 6.45
CA THR A 158 -14.16 -11.33 6.69
C THR A 158 -15.66 -11.23 6.39
N PHE A 159 -16.32 -10.14 6.76
CA PHE A 159 -17.74 -9.92 6.46
C PHE A 159 -17.99 -9.66 4.98
N VAL A 160 -17.09 -8.95 4.28
CA VAL A 160 -17.14 -8.81 2.81
C VAL A 160 -17.12 -10.18 2.14
N ILE A 161 -16.17 -11.05 2.51
CA ILE A 161 -16.07 -12.41 1.96
C ILE A 161 -17.34 -13.23 2.24
N LYS A 162 -17.90 -13.11 3.45
CA LYS A 162 -19.17 -13.77 3.81
C LYS A 162 -20.35 -13.25 3.00
N ALA A 163 -20.39 -11.95 2.71
CA ALA A 163 -21.43 -11.34 1.87
C ALA A 163 -21.40 -11.87 0.43
N LEU A 164 -20.20 -12.05 -0.12
CA LEU A 164 -20.00 -12.60 -1.47
C LEU A 164 -20.32 -14.09 -1.57
N SER A 165 -20.04 -14.85 -0.51
CA SER A 165 -20.26 -16.31 -0.48
C SER A 165 -21.69 -16.72 -0.09
N ASN A 166 -22.47 -15.85 0.58
CA ASN A 166 -23.81 -16.16 1.06
C ASN A 166 -24.85 -15.16 0.51
N PRO A 167 -25.36 -15.36 -0.73
CA PRO A 167 -26.26 -14.42 -1.38
C PRO A 167 -27.54 -14.12 -0.60
N GLN A 168 -28.06 -15.07 0.19
CA GLN A 168 -29.31 -14.89 0.96
C GLN A 168 -29.17 -13.93 2.15
N GLN A 169 -27.98 -13.84 2.76
CA GLN A 169 -27.72 -13.00 3.96
C GLN A 169 -26.85 -11.78 3.63
N ARG A 170 -26.70 -11.47 2.36
CA ARG A 170 -25.74 -10.47 1.86
C ARG A 170 -25.97 -9.07 2.41
N ILE A 171 -27.22 -8.59 2.45
CA ILE A 171 -27.54 -7.26 3.01
C ILE A 171 -27.16 -7.18 4.49
N GLU A 172 -27.36 -8.27 5.27
CA GLU A 172 -26.97 -8.32 6.68
C GLU A 172 -25.45 -8.22 6.82
N PHE A 173 -24.70 -8.94 6.00
CA PHE A 173 -23.25 -8.86 6.00
C PHE A 173 -22.74 -7.50 5.52
N TYR A 174 -23.35 -6.88 4.51
CA TYR A 174 -23.02 -5.51 4.09
C TYR A 174 -23.17 -4.52 5.24
N ARG A 175 -24.28 -4.58 5.98
CA ARG A 175 -24.50 -3.76 7.17
C ARG A 175 -23.42 -3.97 8.21
N LYS A 176 -23.12 -5.23 8.56
CA LYS A 176 -22.05 -5.56 9.52
C LYS A 176 -20.69 -5.02 9.06
N THR A 177 -20.37 -5.13 7.78
CA THR A 177 -19.13 -4.59 7.21
C THR A 177 -19.02 -3.09 7.44
N LEU A 178 -20.07 -2.33 7.10
CA LEU A 178 -20.11 -0.86 7.20
C LEU A 178 -20.16 -0.33 8.63
N GLU A 179 -20.60 -1.15 9.59
CA GLU A 179 -20.64 -0.81 11.02
C GLU A 179 -19.34 -1.19 11.76
N THR A 180 -18.59 -2.19 11.28
CA THR A 180 -17.44 -2.76 11.99
C THR A 180 -16.22 -1.84 12.00
N SER A 181 -15.90 -1.22 10.87
CA SER A 181 -14.72 -0.37 10.70
C SER A 181 -15.05 0.87 9.88
N PRO A 182 -14.58 2.07 10.28
CA PRO A 182 -14.66 3.25 9.42
C PRO A 182 -13.65 3.21 8.26
N MET A 183 -12.64 2.35 8.33
CA MET A 183 -11.57 2.28 7.34
C MET A 183 -12.07 1.67 6.03
N GLY A 184 -11.77 2.32 4.90
CA GLY A 184 -12.16 1.84 3.57
C GLY A 184 -13.67 1.93 3.28
N LYS A 185 -14.48 2.51 4.18
CA LYS A 185 -15.95 2.47 4.09
C LYS A 185 -16.50 3.04 2.77
N TYR A 186 -15.90 4.10 2.25
CA TYR A 186 -16.29 4.69 0.95
C TYR A 186 -16.08 3.72 -0.21
N GLN A 187 -14.89 3.12 -0.29
CA GLN A 187 -14.56 2.12 -1.32
C GLN A 187 -15.43 0.87 -1.19
N ILE A 188 -15.71 0.44 0.04
CA ILE A 188 -16.57 -0.73 0.31
C ILE A 188 -18.01 -0.49 -0.18
N ARG A 189 -18.55 0.72 0.00
CA ARG A 189 -19.89 1.07 -0.52
C ARG A 189 -19.97 0.98 -2.03
N GLU A 190 -18.98 1.57 -2.71
CA GLU A 190 -18.87 1.49 -4.16
C GLU A 190 -18.71 0.04 -4.63
N PHE A 191 -17.83 -0.72 -3.97
CA PHE A 191 -17.61 -2.13 -4.24
C PHE A 191 -18.91 -2.93 -4.10
N PHE A 192 -19.67 -2.74 -3.03
CA PHE A 192 -20.98 -3.40 -2.85
C PHE A 192 -21.95 -3.03 -3.95
N ALA A 193 -22.02 -1.77 -4.36
CA ALA A 193 -22.88 -1.33 -5.46
C ALA A 193 -22.52 -2.03 -6.77
N GLN A 194 -21.23 -2.06 -7.13
CA GLN A 194 -20.74 -2.72 -8.34
C GLN A 194 -20.99 -4.24 -8.32
N GLN A 195 -20.72 -4.90 -7.20
CA GLN A 195 -20.93 -6.35 -7.06
C GLN A 195 -22.42 -6.71 -7.11
N SER A 196 -23.26 -5.97 -6.38
CA SER A 196 -24.70 -6.20 -6.38
C SER A 196 -25.30 -5.94 -7.76
N GLN A 197 -24.88 -4.87 -8.45
CA GLN A 197 -25.29 -4.61 -9.84
C GLN A 197 -24.94 -5.78 -10.75
N SER A 198 -23.69 -6.28 -10.69
CA SER A 198 -23.25 -7.42 -11.49
C SER A 198 -24.04 -8.69 -11.19
N ILE A 199 -24.27 -9.02 -9.93
CA ILE A 199 -25.03 -10.21 -9.51
C ILE A 199 -26.48 -10.12 -9.99
N ILE A 200 -27.12 -8.97 -9.80
CA ILE A 200 -28.51 -8.73 -10.21
C ILE A 200 -28.64 -8.83 -11.74
N GLN A 201 -27.76 -8.16 -12.50
CA GLN A 201 -27.78 -8.22 -13.96
C GLN A 201 -27.64 -9.66 -14.49
N ASN A 202 -26.75 -10.45 -13.88
CA ASN A 202 -26.51 -11.83 -14.29
C ASN A 202 -27.58 -12.84 -13.82
N ASN A 203 -28.39 -12.51 -12.80
CA ASN A 203 -29.35 -13.43 -12.19
C ASN A 203 -30.76 -12.86 -12.06
N ILE A 204 -31.12 -11.88 -12.89
CA ILE A 204 -32.37 -11.11 -12.77
C ILE A 204 -33.64 -11.98 -12.76
N GLN A 205 -33.61 -13.15 -13.41
CA GLN A 205 -34.72 -14.09 -13.46
C GLN A 205 -34.80 -15.03 -12.24
N LYS A 206 -33.74 -15.11 -11.42
CA LYS A 206 -33.62 -16.06 -10.30
C LYS A 206 -33.80 -15.41 -8.93
N ILE A 207 -33.65 -14.09 -8.85
CA ILE A 207 -33.76 -13.34 -7.60
C ILE A 207 -35.16 -12.72 -7.52
N PRO A 208 -35.91 -12.88 -6.43
CA PRO A 208 -37.20 -12.22 -6.24
C PRO A 208 -37.07 -10.69 -6.38
N LYS A 209 -38.05 -10.07 -7.03
CA LYS A 209 -38.07 -8.61 -7.27
C LYS A 209 -37.99 -7.80 -5.97
N GLU A 210 -38.66 -8.27 -4.92
CA GLU A 210 -38.66 -7.64 -3.60
C GLU A 210 -37.26 -7.62 -2.96
N ASP A 211 -36.48 -8.70 -3.12
CA ASP A 211 -35.11 -8.77 -2.61
C ASP A 211 -34.16 -7.84 -3.38
N ILE A 212 -34.37 -7.72 -4.69
CA ILE A 212 -33.63 -6.78 -5.54
C ILE A 212 -33.90 -5.34 -5.12
N GLU A 213 -35.17 -4.95 -4.98
CA GLU A 213 -35.57 -3.60 -4.56
C GLU A 213 -34.96 -3.26 -3.19
N LYS A 214 -35.08 -4.17 -2.22
CA LYS A 214 -34.52 -3.99 -0.88
C LYS A 214 -32.99 -3.84 -0.89
N GLU A 215 -32.28 -4.60 -1.72
CA GLU A 215 -30.82 -4.50 -1.83
C GLU A 215 -30.41 -3.17 -2.47
N LEU A 216 -31.10 -2.73 -3.53
CA LEU A 216 -30.83 -1.47 -4.20
C LEU A 216 -31.13 -0.26 -3.32
N ASP A 217 -32.26 -0.23 -2.61
CA ASP A 217 -32.63 0.86 -1.70
C ASP A 217 -31.60 1.03 -0.57
N PHE A 218 -31.12 -0.10 -0.03
CA PHE A 218 -30.05 -0.09 0.97
C PHE A 218 -28.76 0.53 0.42
N LEU A 219 -28.36 0.14 -0.79
CA LEU A 219 -27.13 0.62 -1.41
C LEU A 219 -27.21 2.09 -1.79
N ILE A 220 -28.34 2.55 -2.35
CA ILE A 220 -28.59 3.96 -2.67
C ILE A 220 -28.46 4.80 -1.39
N THR A 221 -29.14 4.40 -0.32
CA THR A 221 -29.08 5.10 0.98
C THR A 221 -27.65 5.16 1.54
N GLU A 222 -26.83 4.13 1.34
CA GLU A 222 -25.44 4.14 1.81
C GLU A 222 -24.50 4.93 0.91
N LEU A 223 -24.75 5.01 -0.39
CA LEU A 223 -23.96 5.81 -1.34
C LEU A 223 -24.21 7.32 -1.20
N GLU A 224 -25.39 7.72 -0.74
CA GLU A 224 -25.72 9.13 -0.47
C GLU A 224 -24.99 9.71 0.77
N LYS A 225 -24.43 8.86 1.63
CA LYS A 225 -23.71 9.24 2.85
C LYS A 225 -22.23 9.50 2.62
#